data_AF-A0A7I8DIN2-F1
#
_entry.id   AF-A0A7I8DIN2-F1
#
_cell.length_a   1.000
_cell.length_b   1.000
_cell.length_c   1.000
_cell.angle_alpha   90.00
_cell.angle_beta   90.00
_cell.angle_gamma   90.00
#
_symmetry.space_group_name_H-M   'P 1'
#
loop_
_entity.id
_entity.type
_entity.pdbx_description
1 polymer ?
#
loop_
_entity_poly.entity_id
_entity_poly.type
_entity_poly.pdbx_seq_one_letter_code
_entity_poly.pdbx_strand_id
1 'polypeptide(L)'
;MTEEMHNLNTDMKELFTENKLEELAALLDNTGSEIVLTITNFNYSIIKGYLDSESFELLKQYIRFVAFVSFLCEYAGKSQLVSESDYQEMAQSFQRILEYVHQNKNV
;
A
#
# COMPACT_ATOMS: atom_id res chain seq x y z
N MET A 1 -6.73 -11.48 -8.80
CA MET A 1 -6.05 -10.62 -9.80
C MET A 1 -5.75 -11.45 -11.02
N THR A 2 -5.86 -10.88 -12.23
CA THR A 2 -5.39 -11.52 -13.47
C THR A 2 -3.88 -11.36 -13.61
N GLU A 3 -3.26 -12.06 -14.55
CA GLU A 3 -1.83 -11.90 -14.87
C GLU A 3 -1.49 -10.46 -15.26
N GLU A 4 -2.34 -9.81 -16.05
CA GLU A 4 -2.20 -8.40 -16.42
C GLU A 4 -2.18 -7.48 -15.18
N MET A 5 -3.05 -7.73 -14.20
CA MET A 5 -3.06 -6.97 -12.95
C MET A 5 -1.81 -7.25 -12.09
N HIS A 6 -1.25 -8.46 -12.15
CA HIS A 6 0.00 -8.79 -11.47
C HIS A 6 1.19 -8.04 -12.08
N ASN A 7 1.24 -7.95 -13.41
CA ASN A 7 2.26 -7.17 -14.11
C ASN A 7 2.12 -5.68 -13.77
N LEU A 8 0.90 -5.13 -13.84
CA LEU A 8 0.65 -3.73 -13.48
C LEU A 8 1.03 -3.42 -12.02
N ASN A 9 0.70 -4.30 -11.08
CA ASN A 9 1.12 -4.15 -9.68
C ASN A 9 2.65 -4.18 -9.52
N THR A 10 3.35 -4.93 -10.36
CA THR A 10 4.81 -4.98 -10.38
C THR A 10 5.39 -3.68 -10.92
N ASP A 11 4.88 -3.18 -12.05
CA ASP A 11 5.27 -1.89 -12.64
C ASP A 11 5.07 -0.74 -11.64
N MET A 12 3.93 -0.71 -10.94
CA MET A 12 3.66 0.29 -9.90
C MET A 12 4.69 0.24 -8.76
N LYS A 13 5.10 -0.97 -8.33
CA LYS A 13 6.13 -1.15 -7.29
C LYS A 13 7.50 -0.71 -7.76
N GLU A 14 7.84 -0.97 -9.02
CA GLU A 14 9.10 -0.55 -9.62
C GLU A 14 9.18 0.99 -9.66
N LEU A 15 8.16 1.65 -10.20
CA LEU A 15 8.08 3.11 -10.22
C LEU A 15 8.19 3.71 -8.81
N PHE A 16 7.52 3.12 -7.82
CA PHE A 16 7.63 3.55 -6.42
C PHE A 16 9.05 3.38 -5.88
N THR A 17 9.67 2.22 -6.13
CA THR A 17 11.02 1.90 -5.63
C THR A 17 12.10 2.77 -6.28
N GLU A 18 11.89 3.18 -7.53
CA GLU A 18 12.74 4.12 -8.27
C GLU A 18 12.44 5.59 -7.93
N ASN A 19 11.50 5.86 -7.01
CA ASN A 19 11.06 7.19 -6.61
C ASN A 19 10.49 8.02 -7.78
N LYS A 20 9.90 7.36 -8.78
CA LYS A 20 9.21 7.96 -9.92
C LYS A 20 7.74 8.21 -9.59
N LEU A 21 7.48 9.01 -8.55
CA LEU A 21 6.14 9.20 -7.99
C LEU A 21 5.17 9.91 -8.95
N GLU A 22 5.68 10.82 -9.79
CA GLU A 22 4.87 11.50 -10.82
C GLU A 22 4.40 10.51 -11.91
N GLU A 23 5.30 9.63 -12.37
CA GLU A 23 4.97 8.58 -13.34
C GLU A 23 3.99 7.57 -12.73
N LEU A 24 4.17 7.21 -11.46
CA LEU A 24 3.26 6.33 -10.74
C LEU A 24 1.86 6.93 -10.59
N ALA A 25 1.76 8.22 -10.23
CA ALA A 25 0.48 8.92 -10.15
C ALA A 25 -0.21 8.97 -11.52
N ALA A 26 0.54 9.30 -12.58
CA ALA A 26 0.01 9.29 -13.94
C ALA A 26 -0.46 7.89 -14.38
N LEU A 27 0.27 6.82 -14.01
CA LEU A 27 -0.14 5.45 -14.28
C LEU A 27 -1.46 5.11 -13.57
N LEU A 28 -1.60 5.51 -12.31
CA LEU A 28 -2.83 5.30 -11.54
C LEU A 28 -4.03 6.06 -12.13
N ASP A 29 -3.83 7.32 -12.52
CA ASP A 29 -4.88 8.15 -13.14
C ASP A 29 -5.38 7.59 -14.47
N ASN A 30 -4.50 6.91 -15.22
CA ASN A 30 -4.82 6.24 -16.48
C ASN A 30 -5.30 4.79 -16.29
N THR A 31 -5.29 4.27 -15.08
CA THR A 31 -5.76 2.91 -14.76
C THR A 31 -7.23 2.95 -14.34
N GLY A 32 -8.04 2.01 -14.81
CA GLY A 32 -9.44 1.92 -14.42
C GLY A 32 -9.63 1.78 -12.91
N SER A 33 -10.57 2.52 -12.33
CA SER A 33 -10.80 2.60 -10.88
C SER A 33 -10.95 1.24 -10.20
N GLU A 34 -11.66 0.30 -10.83
CA GLU A 34 -11.84 -1.07 -10.30
C GLU A 34 -10.52 -1.85 -10.23
N ILE A 35 -9.62 -1.64 -11.20
CA ILE A 35 -8.30 -2.25 -11.24
C ILE A 35 -7.43 -1.67 -10.13
N VAL A 36 -7.39 -0.34 -9.99
CA VAL A 36 -6.66 0.34 -8.90
C VAL A 36 -7.15 -0.14 -7.54
N LEU A 37 -8.47 -0.21 -7.35
CA LEU A 37 -9.07 -0.69 -6.11
C LEU A 37 -8.71 -2.15 -5.84
N THR A 38 -8.74 -3.01 -6.86
CA THR A 38 -8.37 -4.43 -6.72
C THR A 38 -6.90 -4.59 -6.32
N ILE A 39 -5.99 -3.86 -6.96
CA ILE A 39 -4.55 -3.88 -6.62
C ILE A 39 -4.33 -3.33 -5.21
N THR A 40 -4.99 -2.23 -4.86
CA THR A 40 -4.90 -1.61 -3.53
C THR A 40 -5.34 -2.59 -2.45
N ASN A 41 -6.53 -3.19 -2.59
CA ASN A 41 -7.09 -4.13 -1.62
C ASN A 41 -6.25 -5.41 -1.52
N PHE A 42 -5.73 -5.92 -2.64
CA PHE A 42 -4.84 -7.08 -2.62
C PHE A 42 -3.57 -6.79 -1.81
N ASN A 43 -2.86 -5.70 -2.11
CA ASN A 43 -1.63 -5.38 -1.37
C ASN A 43 -1.93 -5.03 0.10
N TYR A 44 -3.03 -4.33 0.38
CA TYR A 44 -3.46 -4.03 1.75
C TYR A 44 -3.80 -5.30 2.54
N SER A 45 -4.46 -6.30 1.94
CA SER A 45 -4.76 -7.57 2.61
C SER A 45 -3.51 -8.32 3.07
N ILE A 46 -2.39 -8.18 2.36
CA ILE A 46 -1.10 -8.75 2.76
C ILE A 46 -0.59 -8.03 4.00
N ILE A 47 -0.61 -6.69 4.01
CA ILE A 47 -0.22 -5.88 5.18
C ILE A 47 -1.10 -6.20 6.38
N LYS A 48 -2.42 -6.21 6.18
CA LYS A 48 -3.40 -6.52 7.22
C LYS A 48 -3.18 -7.92 7.77
N GLY A 49 -2.90 -8.91 6.92
CA GLY A 49 -2.58 -10.27 7.36
C GLY A 49 -1.40 -10.34 8.32
N TYR A 50 -0.29 -9.64 8.02
CA TYR A 50 0.85 -9.57 8.92
C TYR A 50 0.58 -8.73 10.18
N LEU A 51 -0.27 -7.71 10.09
CA LEU A 51 -0.65 -6.90 11.23
C LEU A 51 -1.52 -7.69 12.21
N ASP A 52 -2.50 -8.44 11.69
CA ASP A 52 -3.41 -9.28 12.46
C ASP A 52 -2.68 -10.46 13.12
N SER A 53 -1.59 -10.94 12.52
CA SER A 53 -0.70 -11.95 13.10
C SER A 53 0.44 -11.35 13.95
N GLU A 54 0.36 -10.07 14.31
CA GLU A 54 1.34 -9.32 15.10
C GLU A 54 2.79 -9.47 14.60
N SER A 55 2.98 -9.71 13.30
CA SER A 55 4.28 -9.96 12.66
C SER A 55 5.00 -8.66 12.32
N PHE A 56 5.11 -7.77 13.30
CA PHE A 56 5.63 -6.41 13.12
C PHE A 56 7.09 -6.35 12.68
N GLU A 57 7.93 -7.31 13.08
CA GLU A 57 9.32 -7.37 12.60
C GLU A 57 9.40 -7.64 11.09
N LEU A 58 8.50 -8.47 10.53
CA LEU A 58 8.43 -8.67 9.09
C LEU A 58 7.97 -7.39 8.38
N LEU A 59 6.94 -6.71 8.92
CA LEU A 59 6.49 -5.42 8.39
C LEU A 59 7.60 -4.36 8.42
N LYS A 60 8.40 -4.32 9.48
CA LYS A 60 9.60 -3.47 9.61
C LYS A 60 10.68 -3.86 8.59
N GLN A 61 10.97 -5.17 8.43
CA GLN A 61 11.95 -5.66 7.46
C GLN A 61 11.56 -5.28 6.02
N TYR A 62 10.27 -5.33 5.69
CA TYR A 62 9.73 -4.99 4.38
C TYR A 62 9.13 -3.58 4.32
N ILE A 63 9.70 -2.61 5.04
CA ILE A 63 9.13 -1.26 5.18
C ILE A 63 8.92 -0.52 3.85
N ARG A 64 9.72 -0.82 2.82
CA ARG A 64 9.52 -0.25 1.47
C ARG A 64 8.23 -0.74 0.83
N PHE A 65 7.89 -2.03 1.01
CA PHE A 65 6.62 -2.57 0.56
C PHE A 65 5.47 -1.96 1.35
N VAL A 66 5.60 -1.84 2.69
CA VAL A 66 4.60 -1.15 3.53
C VAL A 66 4.35 0.28 3.04
N ALA A 67 5.42 1.03 2.75
CA ALA A 67 5.32 2.40 2.23
C ALA A 67 4.62 2.46 0.86
N PHE A 68 4.92 1.51 -0.04
CA PHE A 68 4.21 1.39 -1.31
C PHE A 68 2.71 1.14 -1.12
N VAL A 69 2.34 0.21 -0.24
CA VAL A 69 0.91 -0.07 0.01
C VAL A 69 0.22 1.13 0.66
N SER A 70 0.90 1.82 1.58
CA SER A 70 0.39 3.07 2.17
C SER A 70 0.12 4.14 1.10
N PHE A 71 1.00 4.26 0.11
CA PHE A 71 0.80 5.17 -1.02
C PHE A 71 -0.44 4.80 -1.84
N LEU A 72 -0.64 3.52 -2.16
CA LEU A 72 -1.83 3.07 -2.87
C LEU A 72 -3.12 3.34 -2.09
N CYS A 73 -3.13 3.07 -0.77
CA CYS A 73 -4.27 3.35 0.10
C CYS A 73 -4.57 4.86 0.18
N GLU A 74 -3.53 5.70 0.26
CA GLU A 74 -3.69 7.16 0.24
C GLU A 74 -4.25 7.66 -1.10
N TYR A 75 -3.75 7.14 -2.23
CA TYR A 75 -4.30 7.44 -3.55
C TYR A 75 -5.78 7.02 -3.64
N ALA A 76 -6.10 5.79 -3.25
CA ALA A 76 -7.47 5.28 -3.29
C ALA A 76 -8.42 6.10 -2.41
N GLY A 77 -7.98 6.53 -1.22
CA GLY A 77 -8.75 7.44 -0.36
C GLY A 77 -8.99 8.80 -0.98
N LYS A 78 -7.92 9.46 -1.49
CA LYS A 78 -8.03 10.79 -2.13
C LYS A 78 -8.88 10.78 -3.40
N SER A 79 -8.81 9.70 -4.17
CA SER A 79 -9.59 9.48 -5.39
C SER A 79 -11.00 8.93 -5.10
N GLN A 80 -11.40 8.83 -3.82
CA GLN A 80 -12.72 8.35 -3.39
C GLN A 80 -13.08 6.95 -3.92
N LEU A 81 -12.07 6.09 -4.09
CA LEU A 81 -12.24 4.70 -4.53
C LEU A 81 -12.65 3.76 -3.40
N VAL A 82 -12.42 4.18 -2.16
CA VAL A 82 -12.81 3.49 -0.93
C VAL A 82 -13.69 4.42 -0.10
N SER A 83 -14.49 3.84 0.81
CA SER A 83 -15.25 4.66 1.76
C SER A 83 -14.31 5.37 2.74
N GLU A 84 -14.76 6.49 3.30
CA GLU A 84 -13.99 7.20 4.34
C GLU A 84 -13.67 6.29 5.52
N SER A 85 -14.62 5.45 5.94
CA SER A 85 -14.38 4.49 7.03
C SER A 85 -13.29 3.47 6.70
N ASP A 86 -13.28 2.94 5.47
CA ASP A 86 -12.25 1.99 5.05
C ASP A 86 -10.88 2.67 4.97
N TYR A 87 -10.84 3.90 4.46
CA TYR A 87 -9.61 4.68 4.40
C TYR A 87 -9.04 4.95 5.80
N GLN A 88 -9.89 5.31 6.77
CA GLN A 88 -9.47 5.52 8.16
C GLN A 88 -8.91 4.24 8.78
N GLU A 89 -9.51 3.08 8.52
CA GLU A 89 -8.99 1.78 8.99
C GLU A 89 -7.62 1.47 8.36
N MET A 90 -7.47 1.69 7.05
CA MET A 90 -6.19 1.53 6.35
C MET A 90 -5.12 2.45 6.95
N ALA A 91 -5.44 3.73 7.13
CA ALA A 91 -4.53 4.72 7.70
C ALA A 91 -4.09 4.36 9.13
N GLN A 92 -5.01 3.90 9.98
CA GLN A 92 -4.71 3.42 11.32
C GLN A 92 -3.76 2.22 11.31
N SER A 93 -3.89 1.32 10.34
CA SER A 93 -2.99 0.17 10.19
C SER A 93 -1.55 0.62 9.94
N PHE A 94 -1.34 1.58 9.02
CA PHE A 94 0.00 2.12 8.76
C PHE A 94 0.55 2.94 9.93
N GLN A 95 -0.30 3.69 10.63
CA GLN A 95 0.08 4.42 11.83
C GLN A 95 0.63 3.47 12.92
N ARG A 96 -0.06 2.35 13.19
CA ARG A 96 0.41 1.33 14.14
C ARG A 96 1.78 0.74 13.74
N ILE A 97 1.98 0.49 12.45
CA ILE A 97 3.27 -0.01 11.94
C ILE A 97 4.36 1.04 12.13
N LEU A 98 4.10 2.30 11.82
CA LEU A 98 5.05 3.39 11.98
C LEU A 98 5.46 3.59 13.45
N GLU A 99 4.48 3.53 14.36
CA GLU A 99 4.71 3.59 15.81
C GLU A 99 5.64 2.47 16.27
N TYR A 100 5.38 1.23 15.84
CA TYR A 100 6.25 0.10 16.12
C TYR A 100 7.68 0.32 15.60
N VAL A 101 7.82 0.72 14.33
CA VAL A 101 9.13 0.97 13.71
C VAL A 101 9.90 2.05 14.45
N HIS A 102 9.23 3.13 14.87
CA HIS A 102 9.86 4.22 15.62
C HIS A 102 10.32 3.79 17.01
N GLN A 103 9.53 2.99 17.72
CA GLN A 103 9.90 2.46 19.04
C GLN A 103 11.07 1.46 18.96
N ASN A 104 11.20 0.75 17.83
CA ASN A 104 12.18 -0.31 17.62
C ASN A 104 13.32 0.10 16.64
N LYS A 105 13.64 1.40 16.54
CA LYS A 105 14.70 1.95 15.66
C LYS A 105 16.14 1.59 16.09
N ASN A 106 16.34 0.99 17.27
CA ASN A 106 17.65 0.81 17.92
C ASN A 106 18.02 -0.66 18.22
N VAL A 107 17.56 -1.63 17.43
CA VAL A 107 18.05 -3.02 17.50
C VAL A 107 18.73 -3.38 16.19
#